data_AF-A0A512HU74-F1
#
_entry.id   AF-A0A512HU74-F1
#
_cell.length_a   1.000
_cell.length_b   1.000
_cell.length_c   1.000
_cell.angle_alpha   90.00
_cell.angle_beta   90.00
_cell.angle_gamma   90.00
#
_symmetry.space_group_name_H-M   'P 1'
#
loop_
_entity.id
_entity.type
_entity.pdbx_description
1 polymer ?
#
loop_
_entity_poly.entity_id
_entity_poly.type
_entity_poly.pdbx_seq_one_letter_code
_entity_poly.pdbx_strand_id
1 'polypeptide(L)'
;MSQSWRGVGWEVGYEHLADHLQAGGSPTVAGSFVCDDGFRLGSWLNTQRSWKRAGRLSEQRIQMLDDLGVVWDPQATSRKSNLTLIRAFGEENGHINVPVMHRSPSGKPIGKWLQMQIEAFHSQRLSEEIRVELERMGVDWSHGRRDPFAEAVDELRIFIQETGDTHVPSSYVSPSGFKLGRWYTKQKSFLKKGTLTPERVKQLTGLGVSVDRDVRDEAWLEGFRQLRAYRDANGDARVPSHFETEEGYPLGPWRRTQRGMLADGRLRDDRRTLLDNLDPTWNESRPTGWSREEGLSALSEAATLAYPLSSGTYEELRSQGAFVGPGTGWFAHHFDSWAHACESAGVDGGSDKSGSFFYSDSELADSAKRFFREMGASGSSRAYSEWVVHRPGHPSAGSIIRRFGSWPAVRDRFAEDCQGT
;
A
#
# COMPACT_ATOMS: atom_id res chain seq x y z
N MET A 1 15.15 -53.85 -23.77
CA MET A 1 14.66 -55.22 -23.45
C MET A 1 14.43 -55.28 -21.95
N SER A 2 13.19 -55.48 -21.49
CA SER A 2 12.87 -55.59 -20.06
C SER A 2 13.23 -56.99 -19.57
N GLN A 3 14.45 -57.21 -19.07
CA GLN A 3 14.80 -58.47 -18.43
C GLN A 3 13.95 -58.67 -17.17
N SER A 4 13.19 -59.76 -17.13
CA SER A 4 12.40 -60.16 -15.98
C SER A 4 13.31 -60.83 -14.96
N TRP A 5 13.75 -60.08 -13.95
CA TRP A 5 14.56 -60.55 -12.81
C TRP A 5 13.78 -61.43 -11.81
N ARG A 6 12.81 -62.23 -12.27
CA ARG A 6 12.11 -63.20 -11.42
C ARG A 6 12.99 -64.45 -11.30
N GLY A 7 13.73 -64.57 -10.20
CA GLY A 7 14.55 -65.76 -9.88
C GLY A 7 16.03 -65.50 -9.60
N VAL A 8 16.46 -64.24 -9.50
CA VAL A 8 17.85 -63.89 -9.15
C VAL A 8 18.12 -64.26 -7.69
N GLY A 9 19.31 -64.81 -7.41
CA GLY A 9 19.78 -65.13 -6.07
C GLY A 9 19.73 -63.91 -5.14
N TRP A 10 19.53 -64.15 -3.85
CA TRP A 10 19.44 -63.10 -2.82
C TRP A 10 20.72 -62.25 -2.79
N GLU A 11 21.84 -62.89 -3.09
CA GLU A 11 23.20 -62.36 -3.09
C GLU A 11 23.37 -61.21 -4.09
N VAL A 12 22.74 -61.28 -5.26
CA VAL A 12 22.78 -60.20 -6.27
C VAL A 12 22.07 -58.94 -5.75
N GLY A 13 20.93 -59.11 -5.07
CA GLY A 13 20.24 -57.97 -4.46
C GLY A 13 21.02 -57.36 -3.30
N TYR A 14 21.78 -58.18 -2.57
CA TYR A 14 22.69 -57.72 -1.53
C TYR A 14 23.88 -56.94 -2.11
N GLU A 15 24.51 -57.44 -3.17
CA GLU A 15 25.59 -56.75 -3.88
C GLU A 15 25.14 -55.39 -4.42
N HIS A 16 23.97 -55.32 -5.09
CA HIS A 16 23.43 -54.03 -5.55
C HIS A 16 23.17 -53.04 -4.41
N LEU A 17 22.77 -53.52 -3.23
CA LEU A 17 22.63 -52.66 -2.07
C LEU A 17 24.00 -52.17 -1.58
N ALA A 18 24.98 -53.06 -1.46
CA ALA A 18 26.33 -52.71 -1.04
C ALA A 18 26.96 -51.69 -1.99
N ASP A 19 26.87 -51.91 -3.30
CA ASP A 19 27.36 -51.00 -4.34
C ASP A 19 26.65 -49.64 -4.26
N HIS A 20 25.32 -49.64 -4.09
CA HIS A 20 24.55 -48.41 -3.92
C HIS A 20 25.06 -47.59 -2.71
N LEU A 21 25.32 -48.26 -1.59
CA LEU A 21 25.82 -47.62 -0.37
C LEU A 21 27.27 -47.13 -0.53
N GLN A 22 28.12 -47.93 -1.17
CA GLN A 22 29.51 -47.55 -1.45
C GLN A 22 29.59 -46.32 -2.37
N ALA A 23 28.65 -46.16 -3.29
CA ALA A 23 28.49 -44.98 -4.13
C ALA A 23 27.91 -43.75 -3.39
N GLY A 24 27.72 -43.81 -2.07
CA GLY A 24 27.15 -42.74 -1.25
C GLY A 24 25.61 -42.74 -1.21
N GLY A 25 24.97 -43.82 -1.68
CA GLY A 25 23.53 -44.01 -1.61
C GLY A 25 23.02 -44.24 -0.19
N SER A 26 21.70 -44.23 -0.04
CA SER A 26 21.04 -44.38 1.26
C SER A 26 20.57 -45.83 1.47
N PRO A 27 20.67 -46.39 2.69
CA PRO A 27 20.07 -47.69 2.99
C PRO A 27 18.54 -47.65 2.98
N THR A 28 17.95 -46.45 2.98
CA THR A 28 16.50 -46.24 2.81
C THR A 28 16.19 -45.92 1.35
N VAL A 29 16.21 -46.96 0.53
CA VAL A 29 15.93 -46.86 -0.90
C VAL A 29 14.42 -46.77 -1.15
N ALA A 30 14.01 -45.85 -2.02
CA ALA A 30 12.61 -45.71 -2.44
C ALA A 30 12.12 -46.98 -3.16
N GLY A 31 10.87 -47.39 -2.95
CA GLY A 31 10.34 -48.63 -3.54
C GLY A 31 10.37 -48.69 -5.07
N SER A 32 10.38 -47.53 -5.73
CA SER A 32 10.47 -47.38 -7.18
C SER A 32 11.90 -47.28 -7.72
N PHE A 33 12.91 -47.27 -6.84
CA PHE A 33 14.31 -47.11 -7.25
C PHE A 33 14.78 -48.31 -8.06
N VAL A 34 15.49 -48.00 -9.15
CA VAL A 34 16.06 -48.95 -10.09
C VAL A 34 17.52 -48.56 -10.28
N CYS A 35 18.43 -49.52 -10.16
CA CYS A 35 19.84 -49.35 -10.47
C CYS A 35 20.04 -49.10 -11.97
N ASP A 36 21.21 -48.59 -12.36
CA ASP A 36 21.50 -48.23 -13.75
C ASP A 36 21.42 -49.41 -14.73
N ASP A 37 21.64 -50.63 -14.24
CA ASP A 37 21.51 -51.89 -14.97
C ASP A 37 20.07 -52.43 -15.05
N GLY A 38 19.10 -51.70 -14.48
CA GLY A 38 17.69 -52.07 -14.46
C GLY A 38 17.28 -52.94 -13.27
N PHE A 39 18.16 -53.23 -12.32
CA PHE A 39 17.80 -53.98 -11.11
C PHE A 39 16.90 -53.15 -10.19
N ARG A 40 15.73 -53.70 -9.82
CA ARG A 40 14.73 -53.00 -8.99
C ARG A 40 15.04 -53.12 -7.50
N LEU A 41 16.14 -52.53 -7.05
CA LEU A 41 16.62 -52.60 -5.67
C LEU A 41 15.56 -52.19 -4.64
N GLY A 42 14.77 -51.14 -4.93
CA GLY A 42 13.67 -50.71 -4.06
C GLY A 42 12.60 -51.78 -3.85
N SER A 43 12.24 -52.50 -4.92
CA SER A 43 11.29 -53.61 -4.86
C SER A 43 11.88 -54.80 -4.12
N TRP A 44 13.15 -55.12 -4.36
CA TRP A 44 13.83 -56.23 -3.69
C TRP A 44 13.91 -56.01 -2.18
N LEU A 45 14.26 -54.81 -1.72
CA LEU A 45 14.26 -54.44 -0.30
C LEU A 45 12.86 -54.57 0.34
N ASN A 46 11.80 -54.21 -0.38
CA ASN A 46 10.43 -54.42 0.09
C ASN A 46 10.08 -55.90 0.26
N THR A 47 10.58 -56.76 -0.63
CA THR A 47 10.47 -58.22 -0.48
C THR A 47 11.22 -58.70 0.77
N GLN A 48 12.44 -58.22 1.03
CA GLN A 48 13.19 -58.58 2.24
C GLN A 48 12.44 -58.17 3.53
N ARG A 49 11.89 -56.95 3.57
CA ARG A 49 11.07 -56.47 4.70
C ARG A 49 9.83 -57.33 4.92
N SER A 50 9.16 -57.74 3.83
CA SER A 50 8.01 -58.65 3.89
C SER A 50 8.41 -60.03 4.42
N TRP A 51 9.53 -60.58 3.95
CA TRP A 51 10.01 -61.89 4.38
C TRP A 51 10.48 -61.91 5.83
N LYS A 52 11.14 -60.85 6.31
CA LYS A 52 11.47 -60.71 7.73
C LYS A 52 10.20 -60.71 8.59
N ARG A 53 9.18 -59.93 8.22
CA ARG A 53 7.89 -59.88 8.94
C ARG A 53 7.17 -61.23 8.95
N ALA A 54 7.31 -62.01 7.88
CA ALA A 54 6.74 -63.35 7.77
C ALA A 54 7.60 -64.46 8.42
N GLY A 55 8.75 -64.12 9.04
CA GLY A 55 9.68 -65.11 9.60
C GLY A 55 10.36 -66.00 8.57
N ARG A 56 10.40 -65.58 7.30
CA ARG A 56 10.94 -66.36 6.16
C ARG A 56 12.38 -66.02 5.82
N LEU A 57 12.94 -64.98 6.43
CA LEU A 57 14.31 -64.56 6.22
C LEU A 57 15.20 -65.16 7.31
N SER A 58 16.28 -65.83 6.91
CA SER A 58 17.24 -66.43 7.85
C SER A 58 17.97 -65.39 8.68
N GLU A 59 18.34 -65.72 9.92
CA GLU A 59 19.06 -64.82 10.83
C GLU A 59 20.34 -64.23 10.22
N GLN A 60 21.12 -65.05 9.50
CA GLN A 60 22.32 -64.58 8.81
C GLN A 60 22.04 -63.47 7.77
N ARG A 61 20.93 -63.59 7.02
CA ARG A 61 20.52 -62.58 6.02
C ARG A 61 19.96 -61.32 6.68
N ILE A 62 19.34 -61.47 7.84
CA ILE A 62 18.92 -60.32 8.66
C ILE A 62 20.16 -59.55 9.12
N GLN A 63 21.12 -60.24 9.73
CA GLN A 63 22.36 -59.64 10.21
C GLN A 63 23.14 -58.93 9.09
N MET A 64 23.30 -59.58 7.93
CA MET A 64 23.99 -58.97 6.79
C MET A 64 23.34 -57.66 6.32
N LEU A 65 22.01 -57.58 6.36
CA LEU A 65 21.27 -56.36 5.99
C LEU A 65 21.28 -55.33 7.13
N ASP A 66 21.33 -55.77 8.39
CA ASP A 66 21.53 -54.89 9.54
C ASP A 66 22.92 -54.23 9.50
N ASP A 67 23.96 -54.97 9.12
CA ASP A 67 25.33 -54.45 8.96
C ASP A 67 25.41 -53.37 7.86
N LEU A 68 24.55 -53.44 6.84
CA LEU A 68 24.38 -52.42 5.81
C LEU A 68 23.42 -51.28 6.21
N GLY A 69 22.91 -51.29 7.45
CA GLY A 69 22.04 -50.25 8.00
C GLY A 69 20.61 -50.24 7.44
N VAL A 70 20.12 -51.38 6.93
CA VAL A 70 18.78 -51.47 6.34
C VAL A 70 17.69 -51.16 7.38
N VAL A 71 16.87 -50.16 7.07
CA VAL A 71 15.68 -49.85 7.87
C VAL A 71 14.55 -50.82 7.52
N TRP A 72 14.18 -51.66 8.50
CA TRP A 72 13.14 -52.68 8.36
C TRP A 72 11.71 -52.11 8.36
N ASP A 73 11.47 -51.01 9.05
CA ASP A 73 10.21 -50.26 9.01
C ASP A 73 10.44 -48.78 8.61
N PRO A 74 10.63 -48.51 7.31
CA PRO A 74 10.76 -47.14 6.82
C PRO A 74 9.52 -46.30 7.09
N GLN A 75 8.34 -46.92 7.20
CA GLN A 75 7.11 -46.21 7.53
C GLN A 75 7.13 -45.73 8.98
N ALA A 76 7.64 -46.50 9.95
CA ALA A 76 7.85 -46.04 11.32
C ALA A 76 8.78 -44.83 11.39
N THR A 77 9.92 -44.89 10.69
CA THR A 77 10.86 -43.76 10.62
C THR A 77 10.22 -42.53 9.99
N SER A 78 9.46 -42.72 8.90
CA SER A 78 8.73 -41.61 8.26
C SER A 78 7.64 -41.04 9.16
N ARG A 79 6.89 -41.89 9.88
CA ARG A 79 5.85 -41.46 10.85
C ARG A 79 6.48 -40.59 11.93
N LYS A 80 7.55 -41.07 12.59
CA LYS A 80 8.29 -40.31 13.61
C LYS A 80 8.77 -38.97 13.08
N SER A 81 9.36 -38.96 11.88
CA SER A 81 9.81 -37.72 11.24
C SER A 81 8.67 -36.73 10.98
N ASN A 82 7.49 -37.20 10.54
CA ASN A 82 6.34 -36.32 10.31
C ASN A 82 5.80 -35.74 11.62
N LEU A 83 5.71 -36.55 12.69
CA LEU A 83 5.31 -36.08 14.02
C LEU A 83 6.27 -35.00 14.55
N THR A 84 7.58 -35.19 14.39
CA THR A 84 8.58 -34.16 14.76
C THR A 84 8.38 -32.86 14.00
N LEU A 85 8.13 -32.93 12.69
CA LEU A 85 7.93 -31.73 11.86
C LEU A 85 6.61 -31.02 12.18
N ILE A 86 5.56 -31.77 12.48
CA ILE A 86 4.26 -31.21 12.89
C ILE A 86 4.40 -30.52 14.26
N ARG A 87 5.12 -31.14 15.20
CA ARG A 87 5.43 -30.51 16.50
C ARG A 87 6.17 -29.18 16.32
N ALA A 88 7.23 -29.16 15.51
CA ALA A 88 7.99 -27.95 15.23
C ALA A 88 7.11 -26.85 14.62
N PHE A 89 6.23 -27.20 13.67
CA PHE A 89 5.24 -26.27 13.13
C PHE A 89 4.35 -25.69 14.23
N GLY A 90 3.87 -26.54 15.16
CA GLY A 90 3.04 -26.12 16.28
C GLY A 90 3.74 -25.18 17.26
N GLU A 91 5.02 -25.43 17.54
CA GLU A 91 5.85 -24.56 18.38
C GLU A 91 6.10 -23.20 17.73
N GLU A 92 6.29 -23.15 16.42
CA GLU A 92 6.51 -21.91 15.66
C GLU A 92 5.24 -21.07 15.48
N ASN A 93 4.09 -21.72 15.21
CA ASN A 93 2.85 -21.05 14.85
C ASN A 93 1.85 -20.93 16.02
N GLY A 94 2.16 -21.53 17.18
CA GLY A 94 1.26 -21.54 18.34
C GLY A 94 0.04 -22.47 18.17
N HIS A 95 -0.06 -23.21 17.06
CA HIS A 95 -1.11 -24.19 16.81
C HIS A 95 -0.64 -25.38 15.96
N ILE A 96 -1.16 -26.57 16.20
CA ILE A 96 -0.77 -27.80 15.48
C ILE A 96 -1.45 -27.96 14.10
N ASN A 97 -2.24 -26.97 13.72
CA ASN A 97 -3.01 -26.95 12.50
C ASN A 97 -2.08 -26.66 11.29
N VAL A 98 -1.51 -27.70 10.70
CA VAL A 98 -0.65 -27.62 9.50
C VAL A 98 -1.46 -27.57 8.17
N PRO A 99 -1.36 -26.51 7.34
CA PRO A 99 -2.07 -26.39 6.05
C PRO A 99 -1.91 -27.62 5.16
N VAL A 100 -2.96 -28.08 4.46
CA VAL A 100 -2.89 -29.33 3.64
C VAL A 100 -1.78 -29.30 2.59
N MET A 101 -1.53 -28.12 2.00
CA MET A 101 -0.49 -27.92 0.99
C MET A 101 0.90 -27.61 1.59
N HIS A 102 0.98 -27.41 2.91
CA HIS A 102 2.24 -27.07 3.57
C HIS A 102 3.24 -28.23 3.45
N ARG A 103 4.48 -27.84 3.19
CA ARG A 103 5.64 -28.71 3.10
C ARG A 103 6.70 -28.25 4.10
N SER A 104 7.38 -29.22 4.73
CA SER A 104 8.56 -28.92 5.53
C SER A 104 9.67 -28.27 4.70
N PRO A 105 10.70 -27.68 5.32
CA PRO A 105 11.88 -27.16 4.60
C PRO A 105 12.55 -28.21 3.70
N SER A 106 12.48 -29.49 4.08
CA SER A 106 12.96 -30.63 3.28
C SER A 106 11.97 -31.10 2.19
N GLY A 107 10.89 -30.38 1.95
CA GLY A 107 9.88 -30.66 0.93
C GLY A 107 8.83 -31.72 1.30
N LYS A 108 8.85 -32.27 2.52
CA LYS A 108 7.88 -33.32 2.93
C LYS A 108 6.48 -32.73 3.09
N PRO A 109 5.43 -33.32 2.49
CA PRO A 109 4.06 -32.81 2.56
C PRO A 109 3.39 -33.18 3.89
N ILE A 110 3.87 -32.59 5.00
CA ILE A 110 3.41 -32.92 6.36
C ILE A 110 1.94 -32.55 6.61
N GLY A 111 1.43 -31.51 5.94
CA GLY A 111 0.01 -31.14 6.03
C GLY A 111 -0.92 -32.17 5.41
N LYS A 112 -0.57 -32.67 4.22
CA LYS A 112 -1.28 -33.79 3.59
C LYS A 112 -1.23 -35.05 4.46
N TRP A 113 -0.08 -35.34 5.07
CA TRP A 113 0.05 -36.50 5.95
C TRP A 113 -0.84 -36.39 7.19
N LEU A 114 -0.89 -35.21 7.84
CA LEU A 114 -1.77 -34.97 8.99
C LEU A 114 -3.25 -35.13 8.60
N GLN A 115 -3.65 -34.58 7.44
CA GLN A 115 -5.01 -34.76 6.90
C GLN A 115 -5.38 -36.23 6.71
N MET A 116 -4.46 -37.06 6.21
CA MET A 116 -4.68 -38.50 6.10
C MET A 116 -4.89 -39.18 7.46
N GLN A 117 -4.21 -38.72 8.53
CA GLN A 117 -4.43 -39.28 9.87
C GLN A 117 -5.81 -38.91 10.43
N ILE A 118 -6.28 -37.68 10.16
CA ILE A 118 -7.64 -37.23 10.51
C ILE A 118 -8.69 -38.08 9.80
N GLU A 119 -8.54 -38.31 8.49
CA GLU A 119 -9.44 -39.18 7.73
C GLU A 119 -9.42 -40.63 8.24
N ALA A 120 -8.24 -41.13 8.60
CA ALA A 120 -8.08 -42.45 9.21
C ALA A 120 -8.78 -42.54 10.57
N PHE A 121 -8.74 -41.49 11.39
CA PHE A 121 -9.45 -41.44 12.68
C PHE A 121 -10.96 -41.56 12.48
N HIS A 122 -11.56 -40.73 11.61
CA HIS A 122 -12.99 -40.78 11.33
C HIS A 122 -13.44 -42.08 10.67
N SER A 123 -12.52 -42.73 9.94
CA SER A 123 -12.76 -44.05 9.36
C SER A 123 -12.47 -45.21 10.32
N GLN A 124 -12.13 -44.95 11.59
CA GLN A 124 -11.74 -45.94 12.60
C GLN A 124 -10.57 -46.85 12.18
N ARG A 125 -9.61 -46.30 11.43
CA ARG A 125 -8.42 -46.98 10.91
C ARG A 125 -7.10 -46.39 11.43
N LEU A 126 -7.16 -45.35 12.25
CA LEU A 126 -5.96 -44.74 12.84
C LEU A 126 -5.37 -45.67 13.91
N SER A 127 -4.06 -45.86 13.88
CA SER A 127 -3.36 -46.59 14.94
C SER A 127 -3.37 -45.80 16.25
N GLU A 128 -3.59 -46.48 17.36
CA GLU A 128 -3.65 -45.87 18.70
C GLU A 128 -2.37 -45.09 19.06
N GLU A 129 -1.20 -45.59 18.68
CA GLU A 129 0.09 -44.91 18.89
C GLU A 129 0.12 -43.50 18.27
N ILE A 130 -0.31 -43.37 17.00
CA ILE A 130 -0.35 -42.09 16.30
C ILE A 130 -1.44 -41.18 16.86
N ARG A 131 -2.58 -41.76 17.27
CA ARG A 131 -3.66 -41.02 17.90
C ARG A 131 -3.19 -40.34 19.17
N VAL A 132 -2.58 -41.09 20.09
CA VAL A 132 -2.08 -40.57 21.38
C VAL A 132 -1.03 -39.47 21.17
N GLU A 133 -0.10 -39.64 20.22
CA GLU A 133 0.89 -38.61 19.92
C GLU A 133 0.27 -37.32 19.37
N LEU A 134 -0.71 -37.43 18.46
CA LEU A 134 -1.42 -36.28 17.92
C LEU A 134 -2.33 -35.60 18.95
N GLU A 135 -3.00 -36.36 19.82
CA GLU A 135 -3.77 -35.83 20.96
C GLU A 135 -2.86 -35.05 21.91
N ARG A 136 -1.67 -35.60 22.22
CA ARG A 136 -0.68 -34.93 23.07
C ARG A 136 -0.16 -33.62 22.45
N MET A 137 -0.17 -33.52 21.13
CA MET A 137 0.17 -32.29 20.41
C MET A 137 -1.03 -31.32 20.27
N GLY A 138 -2.21 -31.68 20.78
CA GLY A 138 -3.39 -30.82 20.77
C GLY A 138 -4.23 -30.92 19.50
N VAL A 139 -4.15 -32.02 18.75
CA VAL A 139 -5.07 -32.27 17.62
C VAL A 139 -6.48 -32.50 18.17
N ASP A 140 -7.41 -31.66 17.72
CA ASP A 140 -8.84 -31.80 18.02
C ASP A 140 -9.53 -32.66 16.96
N TRP A 141 -10.06 -33.81 17.39
CA TRP A 141 -10.78 -34.77 16.54
C TRP A 141 -12.28 -34.51 16.43
N SER A 142 -12.84 -33.57 17.20
CA SER A 142 -14.29 -33.33 17.24
C SER A 142 -14.83 -32.78 15.92
N HIS A 143 -13.96 -32.22 15.08
CA HIS A 143 -14.31 -31.65 13.78
C HIS A 143 -13.89 -32.59 12.64
N GLY A 144 -14.87 -33.32 12.08
CA GLY A 144 -14.77 -34.22 10.92
C GLY A 144 -14.04 -33.68 9.68
N ARG A 145 -13.93 -32.36 9.59
CA ARG A 145 -13.01 -31.64 8.71
C ARG A 145 -12.24 -30.66 9.58
N ARG A 146 -10.93 -30.65 9.40
CA ARG A 146 -10.00 -29.73 10.05
C ARG A 146 -10.61 -28.33 10.06
N ASP A 147 -10.82 -27.79 11.25
CA ASP A 147 -11.28 -26.41 11.40
C ASP A 147 -10.09 -25.50 11.05
N PRO A 148 -10.12 -24.82 9.89
CA PRO A 148 -8.98 -24.02 9.45
C PRO A 148 -8.93 -22.68 10.20
N PHE A 149 -9.73 -22.50 11.26
CA PHE A 149 -9.92 -21.22 11.91
C PHE A 149 -8.61 -20.63 12.43
N ALA A 150 -7.82 -21.42 13.17
CA ALA A 150 -6.54 -20.96 13.71
C ALA A 150 -5.56 -20.54 12.60
N GLU A 151 -5.38 -21.41 11.60
CA GLU A 151 -4.54 -21.14 10.41
C GLU A 151 -4.97 -19.86 9.70
N ALA A 152 -6.28 -19.70 9.47
CA ALA A 152 -6.81 -18.56 8.77
C ALA A 152 -6.74 -17.25 9.59
N VAL A 153 -6.78 -17.34 10.93
CA VAL A 153 -6.55 -16.20 11.83
C VAL A 153 -5.10 -15.74 11.75
N ASP A 154 -4.14 -16.65 11.62
CA ASP A 154 -2.72 -16.29 11.46
C ASP A 154 -2.46 -15.69 10.07
N GLU A 155 -3.02 -16.28 9.01
CA GLU A 155 -2.99 -15.71 7.65
C GLU A 155 -3.63 -14.30 7.60
N LEU A 156 -4.71 -14.09 8.36
CA LEU A 156 -5.34 -12.78 8.52
C LEU A 156 -4.42 -11.80 9.26
N ARG A 157 -3.72 -12.25 10.31
CA ARG A 157 -2.76 -11.41 11.04
C ARG A 157 -1.61 -10.95 10.14
N ILE A 158 -1.06 -11.87 9.33
CA ILE A 158 -0.02 -11.56 8.35
C ILE A 158 -0.54 -10.52 7.34
N PHE A 159 -1.73 -10.77 6.76
CA PHE A 159 -2.34 -9.82 5.83
C PHE A 159 -2.51 -8.42 6.45
N ILE A 160 -3.03 -8.33 7.68
CA ILE A 160 -3.21 -7.06 8.39
C ILE A 160 -1.86 -6.38 8.62
N GLN A 161 -0.83 -7.14 9.01
CA GLN A 161 0.50 -6.60 9.26
C GLN A 161 1.15 -6.04 7.98
N GLU A 162 0.98 -6.71 6.84
CA GLU A 162 1.57 -6.30 5.56
C GLU A 162 0.82 -5.13 4.91
N THR A 163 -0.52 -5.15 4.97
CA THR A 163 -1.36 -4.19 4.24
C THR A 163 -1.82 -3.02 5.12
N GLY A 164 -1.93 -3.25 6.42
CA GLY A 164 -2.65 -2.40 7.37
C GLY A 164 -4.17 -2.52 7.28
N ASP A 165 -4.71 -3.41 6.44
CA ASP A 165 -6.15 -3.54 6.20
C ASP A 165 -6.72 -4.77 6.92
N THR A 166 -7.87 -4.60 7.58
CA THR A 166 -8.63 -5.68 8.23
C THR A 166 -9.69 -6.28 7.31
N HIS A 167 -9.88 -5.70 6.12
CA HIS A 167 -10.74 -6.21 5.07
C HIS A 167 -9.94 -7.02 4.05
N VAL A 168 -10.21 -8.32 3.98
CA VAL A 168 -9.58 -9.19 2.98
C VAL A 168 -10.48 -9.27 1.74
N PRO A 169 -10.00 -8.86 0.54
CA PRO A 169 -10.76 -9.01 -0.70
C PRO A 169 -11.17 -10.47 -0.93
N SER A 170 -12.41 -10.71 -1.39
CA SER A 170 -12.94 -12.08 -1.53
C SER A 170 -12.13 -12.99 -2.48
N SER A 171 -11.40 -12.39 -3.43
CA SER A 171 -10.51 -13.06 -4.38
C SER A 171 -9.10 -13.32 -3.83
N TYR A 172 -8.73 -12.73 -2.70
CA TYR A 172 -7.39 -12.81 -2.15
C TYR A 172 -7.02 -14.24 -1.73
N VAL A 173 -5.82 -14.64 -2.14
CA VAL A 173 -5.16 -15.89 -1.78
C VAL A 173 -3.82 -15.49 -1.17
N SER A 174 -3.55 -15.96 0.05
CA SER A 174 -2.31 -15.63 0.73
C SER A 174 -1.10 -16.30 0.08
N PRO A 175 0.15 -15.88 0.40
CA PRO A 175 1.35 -16.50 -0.14
C PRO A 175 1.46 -18.02 0.08
N SER A 176 0.83 -18.54 1.14
CA SER A 176 0.76 -19.99 1.42
C SER A 176 -0.20 -20.75 0.49
N GLY A 177 -0.95 -20.03 -0.35
CA GLY A 177 -2.03 -20.57 -1.18
C GLY A 177 -3.38 -20.67 -0.47
N PHE A 178 -3.49 -20.18 0.78
CA PHE A 178 -4.74 -20.19 1.52
C PHE A 178 -5.75 -19.20 0.93
N LYS A 179 -6.99 -19.64 0.69
CA LYS A 179 -8.06 -18.81 0.11
C LYS A 179 -8.67 -17.89 1.18
N LEU A 180 -7.84 -17.01 1.74
CA LEU A 180 -8.17 -16.18 2.89
C LEU A 180 -9.39 -15.29 2.64
N GLY A 181 -9.50 -14.69 1.45
CA GLY A 181 -10.64 -13.86 1.09
C GLY A 181 -11.99 -14.58 1.22
N ARG A 182 -12.08 -15.80 0.68
CA ARG A 182 -13.30 -16.62 0.78
C ARG A 182 -13.60 -17.05 2.21
N TRP A 183 -12.57 -17.41 2.97
CA TRP A 183 -12.73 -17.76 4.38
C TRP A 183 -13.23 -16.56 5.18
N TYR A 184 -12.62 -15.39 4.99
CA TYR A 184 -12.98 -14.14 5.66
C TYR A 184 -14.44 -13.74 5.39
N THR A 185 -14.89 -13.76 4.13
CA THR A 185 -16.29 -13.50 3.76
C THR A 185 -17.25 -14.47 4.47
N LYS A 186 -16.86 -15.75 4.59
CA LYS A 186 -17.66 -16.77 5.28
C LYS A 186 -17.72 -16.52 6.79
N GLN A 187 -16.60 -16.16 7.42
CA GLN A 187 -16.59 -15.80 8.85
C GLN A 187 -17.44 -14.57 9.13
N LYS A 188 -17.38 -13.53 8.29
CA LYS A 188 -18.28 -12.38 8.40
C LYS A 188 -19.76 -12.79 8.34
N SER A 189 -20.12 -13.71 7.44
CA SER A 189 -21.48 -14.23 7.36
C SER A 189 -21.90 -14.95 8.64
N PHE A 190 -21.02 -15.77 9.23
CA PHE A 190 -21.29 -16.46 10.50
C PHE A 190 -21.37 -15.51 11.68
N LEU A 191 -20.53 -14.48 11.71
CA LEU A 191 -20.55 -13.43 12.72
C LEU A 191 -21.88 -12.66 12.67
N LYS A 192 -22.33 -12.27 11.47
CA LYS A 192 -23.64 -11.62 11.24
C LYS A 192 -24.83 -12.51 11.64
N LYS A 193 -24.73 -13.83 11.42
CA LYS A 193 -25.77 -14.79 11.80
C LYS A 193 -25.72 -15.17 13.29
N GLY A 194 -24.70 -14.72 14.04
CA GLY A 194 -24.51 -15.10 15.44
C GLY A 194 -24.19 -16.59 15.64
N THR A 195 -23.64 -17.28 14.62
CA THR A 195 -23.38 -18.73 14.66
C THR A 195 -21.93 -19.07 15.03
N LEU A 196 -21.09 -18.07 15.33
CA LEU A 196 -19.73 -18.30 15.81
C LEU A 196 -19.71 -18.53 17.33
N THR A 197 -18.77 -19.34 17.79
CA THR A 197 -18.52 -19.50 19.23
C THR A 197 -17.96 -18.19 19.81
N PRO A 198 -18.21 -17.88 21.10
CA PRO A 198 -17.71 -16.67 21.73
C PRO A 198 -16.19 -16.48 21.61
N GLU A 199 -15.43 -17.58 21.68
CA GLU A 199 -13.97 -17.55 21.54
C GLU A 199 -13.53 -17.14 20.12
N ARG A 200 -14.19 -17.66 19.08
CA ARG A 200 -13.92 -17.27 17.69
C ARG A 200 -14.31 -15.82 17.41
N VAL A 201 -15.43 -15.37 18.00
CA VAL A 201 -15.82 -13.95 17.93
C VAL A 201 -14.71 -13.10 18.53
N LYS A 202 -14.25 -13.42 19.75
CA LYS A 202 -13.17 -12.69 20.44
C LYS A 202 -11.87 -12.65 19.63
N GLN A 203 -11.47 -13.75 18.99
CA GLN A 203 -10.26 -13.78 18.16
C GLN A 203 -10.38 -12.89 16.92
N LEU A 204 -11.52 -12.92 16.21
CA LEU A 204 -11.73 -12.07 15.03
C LEU A 204 -11.86 -10.59 15.41
N THR A 205 -12.62 -10.27 16.45
CA THR A 205 -12.78 -8.87 16.88
C THR A 205 -11.49 -8.31 17.48
N GLY A 206 -10.67 -9.13 18.13
CA GLY A 206 -9.33 -8.76 18.60
C GLY A 206 -8.36 -8.40 17.48
N LEU A 207 -8.58 -8.91 16.26
CA LEU A 207 -7.85 -8.51 15.05
C LEU A 207 -8.50 -7.33 14.30
N GLY A 208 -9.50 -6.69 14.87
CA GLY A 208 -10.20 -5.54 14.25
C GLY A 208 -11.24 -5.93 13.19
N VAL A 209 -11.63 -7.20 13.10
CA VAL A 209 -12.71 -7.64 12.20
C VAL A 209 -14.06 -7.23 12.80
N SER A 210 -14.78 -6.35 12.11
CA SER A 210 -16.06 -5.79 12.57
C SER A 210 -17.29 -6.51 11.98
N VAL A 211 -18.36 -6.57 12.77
CA VAL A 211 -19.64 -7.24 12.45
C VAL A 211 -20.48 -6.47 11.40
N ASP A 212 -20.34 -5.14 11.31
CA ASP A 212 -21.39 -4.24 10.78
C ASP A 212 -21.15 -3.59 9.40
N ARG A 213 -20.23 -4.12 8.60
CA ARG A 213 -19.52 -3.25 7.63
C ARG A 213 -19.59 -3.79 6.19
N ASP A 214 -20.47 -3.29 5.30
CA ASP A 214 -20.56 -3.78 3.89
C ASP A 214 -20.75 -2.73 2.77
N VAL A 215 -20.81 -1.41 3.03
CA VAL A 215 -20.78 -0.39 1.93
C VAL A 215 -20.09 0.92 2.35
N ARG A 216 -20.35 1.40 3.58
CA ARG A 216 -19.69 2.60 4.17
C ARG A 216 -18.22 2.38 4.54
N ASP A 217 -17.69 1.28 4.05
CA ASP A 217 -16.49 0.62 4.48
C ASP A 217 -15.42 0.72 3.46
N GLU A 218 -15.76 0.23 2.29
CA GLU A 218 -15.01 0.39 1.06
C GLU A 218 -14.91 1.88 0.73
N ALA A 219 -15.99 2.65 0.87
CA ALA A 219 -15.95 4.11 0.70
C ALA A 219 -15.05 4.82 1.73
N TRP A 220 -14.95 4.29 2.95
CA TRP A 220 -14.04 4.83 3.96
C TRP A 220 -12.59 4.40 3.71
N LEU A 221 -12.37 3.15 3.35
CA LEU A 221 -11.07 2.59 2.99
C LEU A 221 -10.50 3.26 1.74
N GLU A 222 -11.36 3.62 0.77
CA GLU A 222 -10.97 4.45 -0.37
C GLU A 222 -10.41 5.79 0.11
N GLY A 223 -11.15 6.52 0.96
CA GLY A 223 -10.65 7.78 1.50
C GLY A 223 -9.37 7.63 2.32
N PHE A 224 -9.22 6.52 3.05
CA PHE A 224 -7.99 6.19 3.75
C PHE A 224 -6.82 5.92 2.78
N ARG A 225 -7.05 5.18 1.69
CA ARG A 225 -6.05 4.95 0.63
C ARG A 225 -5.62 6.26 -0.03
N GLN A 226 -6.58 7.13 -0.31
CA GLN A 226 -6.32 8.47 -0.87
C GLN A 226 -5.55 9.35 0.11
N LEU A 227 -5.84 9.30 1.42
CA LEU A 227 -5.08 10.00 2.45
C LEU A 227 -3.63 9.50 2.54
N ARG A 228 -3.42 8.18 2.47
CA ARG A 228 -2.08 7.58 2.45
C ARG A 228 -1.29 8.04 1.23
N ALA A 229 -1.89 7.97 0.03
CA ALA A 229 -1.26 8.45 -1.20
C ALA A 229 -0.89 9.94 -1.11
N TYR A 230 -1.81 10.77 -0.58
CA TYR A 230 -1.52 12.18 -0.33
C TYR A 230 -0.34 12.36 0.61
N ARG A 231 -0.31 11.65 1.74
CA ARG A 231 0.79 11.72 2.72
C ARG A 231 2.11 11.30 2.12
N ASP A 232 2.12 10.24 1.32
CA ASP A 232 3.35 9.75 0.68
C ASP A 232 3.88 10.76 -0.35
N ALA A 233 3.00 11.52 -1.01
CA ALA A 233 3.38 12.58 -1.95
C ALA A 233 3.77 13.92 -1.29
N ASN A 234 3.12 14.28 -0.18
CA ASN A 234 3.23 15.61 0.44
C ASN A 234 4.02 15.62 1.76
N GLY A 235 4.38 14.46 2.30
CA GLY A 235 5.10 14.30 3.55
C GLY A 235 4.23 14.38 4.81
N ASP A 236 2.96 14.80 4.70
CA ASP A 236 2.02 14.86 5.82
C ASP A 236 0.57 14.55 5.42
N ALA A 237 -0.28 14.27 6.40
CA ALA A 237 -1.72 14.04 6.23
C ALA A 237 -2.60 15.30 6.44
N ARG A 238 -2.02 16.51 6.40
CA ARG A 238 -2.75 17.78 6.58
C ARG A 238 -3.38 18.24 5.27
N VAL A 239 -4.34 17.45 4.78
CA VAL A 239 -5.05 17.73 3.53
C VAL A 239 -5.84 19.06 3.61
N PRO A 240 -5.70 19.97 2.62
CA PRO A 240 -6.51 21.19 2.53
C PRO A 240 -8.01 20.92 2.48
N SER A 241 -8.83 21.81 3.03
CA SER A 241 -10.29 21.60 3.21
C SER A 241 -11.06 21.36 1.90
N HIS A 242 -10.57 21.89 0.79
CA HIS A 242 -11.18 21.80 -0.54
C HIS A 242 -10.35 20.97 -1.52
N PHE A 243 -9.35 20.22 -1.03
CA PHE A 243 -8.50 19.42 -1.90
C PHE A 243 -9.26 18.25 -2.52
N GLU A 244 -9.02 18.04 -3.80
CA GLU A 244 -9.53 16.95 -4.63
C GLU A 244 -8.33 16.27 -5.30
N THR A 245 -8.33 14.94 -5.38
CA THR A 245 -7.24 14.20 -6.05
C THR A 245 -7.33 14.39 -7.56
N GLU A 246 -6.27 14.04 -8.29
CA GLU A 246 -6.27 14.08 -9.77
C GLU A 246 -7.41 13.26 -10.39
N GLU A 247 -7.84 12.19 -9.71
CA GLU A 247 -8.93 11.30 -10.12
C GLU A 247 -10.32 11.81 -9.69
N GLY A 248 -10.40 13.00 -9.10
CA GLY A 248 -11.65 13.63 -8.67
C GLY A 248 -12.15 13.20 -7.29
N TYR A 249 -11.31 12.57 -6.46
CA TYR A 249 -11.73 12.15 -5.12
C TYR A 249 -11.71 13.33 -4.13
N PRO A 250 -12.82 13.66 -3.44
CA PRO A 250 -12.91 14.83 -2.56
C PRO A 250 -12.27 14.56 -1.18
N LEU A 251 -10.94 14.42 -1.15
CA LEU A 251 -10.18 14.03 0.03
C LEU A 251 -10.22 15.07 1.16
N GLY A 252 -10.17 16.36 0.83
CA GLY A 252 -10.31 17.46 1.79
C GLY A 252 -11.64 17.43 2.56
N PRO A 253 -12.78 17.39 1.85
CA PRO A 253 -14.09 17.17 2.45
C PRO A 253 -14.17 15.87 3.28
N TRP A 254 -13.63 14.75 2.78
CA TRP A 254 -13.63 13.47 3.48
C TRP A 254 -12.89 13.53 4.83
N ARG A 255 -11.69 14.13 4.85
CA ARG A 255 -10.88 14.32 6.06
C ARG A 255 -11.63 15.17 7.09
N ARG A 256 -12.26 16.27 6.65
CA ARG A 256 -13.08 17.13 7.53
C ARG A 256 -14.21 16.33 8.19
N THR A 257 -14.87 15.43 7.47
CA THR A 257 -15.87 14.53 8.03
C THR A 257 -15.30 13.63 9.12
N GLN A 258 -14.08 13.08 8.95
CA GLN A 258 -13.45 12.23 9.97
C GLN A 258 -13.13 13.03 11.24
N ARG A 259 -12.63 14.25 11.09
CA ARG A 259 -12.36 15.16 12.22
C ARG A 259 -13.64 15.53 12.98
N GLY A 260 -14.73 15.80 12.26
CA GLY A 260 -16.04 16.03 12.87
C GLY A 260 -16.55 14.81 13.64
N MET A 261 -16.45 13.60 13.05
CA MET A 261 -16.82 12.36 13.74
C MET A 261 -15.96 12.10 14.98
N LEU A 262 -14.67 12.45 14.96
CA LEU A 262 -13.80 12.33 16.13
C LEU A 262 -14.23 13.31 17.24
N ALA A 263 -14.49 14.57 16.90
CA ALA A 263 -14.95 15.59 17.84
C ALA A 263 -16.29 15.22 18.49
N ASP A 264 -17.20 14.61 17.72
CA ASP A 264 -18.49 14.15 18.19
C ASP A 264 -18.42 12.81 18.97
N GLY A 265 -17.24 12.19 19.11
CA GLY A 265 -17.08 10.87 19.73
C GLY A 265 -17.73 9.71 18.95
N ARG A 266 -17.97 9.91 17.65
CA ARG A 266 -18.65 8.96 16.75
C ARG A 266 -17.71 8.24 15.79
N LEU A 267 -16.44 8.65 15.74
CA LEU A 267 -15.43 7.95 14.95
C LEU A 267 -15.14 6.60 15.62
N ARG A 268 -15.32 5.52 14.86
CA ARG A 268 -15.03 4.16 15.34
C ARG A 268 -13.56 4.02 15.74
N ASP A 269 -13.30 3.31 16.82
CA ASP A 269 -11.95 3.18 17.39
C ASP A 269 -10.93 2.59 16.40
N ASP A 270 -11.31 1.60 15.61
CA ASP A 270 -10.47 1.01 14.56
C ASP A 270 -10.02 2.06 13.51
N ARG A 271 -10.94 2.92 13.08
CA ARG A 271 -10.66 4.00 12.12
C ARG A 271 -9.76 5.06 12.71
N ARG A 272 -9.97 5.40 13.98
CA ARG A 272 -9.10 6.32 14.71
C ARG A 272 -7.68 5.76 14.79
N THR A 273 -7.53 4.51 15.21
CA THR A 273 -6.21 3.84 15.27
C THR A 273 -5.51 3.83 13.92
N LEU A 274 -6.23 3.52 12.82
CA LEU A 274 -5.65 3.53 11.48
C LEU A 274 -5.17 4.93 11.06
N LEU A 275 -5.96 5.97 11.32
CA LEU A 275 -5.59 7.35 10.98
C LEU A 275 -4.42 7.85 11.84
N ASP A 276 -4.46 7.59 13.15
CA ASP A 276 -3.40 7.97 14.09
C ASP A 276 -2.07 7.28 13.74
N ASN A 277 -2.12 6.00 13.33
CA ASN A 277 -0.94 5.26 12.89
C ASN A 277 -0.41 5.68 11.52
N LEU A 278 -1.28 6.17 10.62
CA LEU A 278 -0.87 6.66 9.32
C LEU A 278 -0.01 7.92 9.46
N ASP A 279 -0.56 8.91 10.17
CA ASP A 279 0.11 10.18 10.48
C ASP A 279 -0.75 10.96 11.50
N PRO A 280 -0.28 11.14 12.76
CA PRO A 280 -1.03 11.86 13.80
C PRO A 280 -1.50 13.27 13.41
N THR A 281 -0.82 13.91 12.44
CA THR A 281 -1.17 15.24 11.94
C THR A 281 -2.46 15.25 11.09
N TRP A 282 -3.05 14.08 10.77
CA TRP A 282 -4.32 13.98 10.05
C TRP A 282 -5.46 14.74 10.73
N ASN A 283 -5.43 14.93 12.06
CA ASN A 283 -6.43 15.69 12.82
C ASN A 283 -6.01 17.14 13.09
N GLU A 284 -4.79 17.53 12.74
CA GLU A 284 -4.27 18.88 12.95
C GLU A 284 -4.70 19.78 11.81
N SER A 285 -5.17 20.99 12.11
CA SER A 285 -5.36 21.97 11.03
C SER A 285 -3.98 22.32 10.47
N ARG A 286 -3.85 22.52 9.14
CA ARG A 286 -2.68 23.25 8.64
C ARG A 286 -2.62 24.58 9.42
N PRO A 287 -1.43 25.05 9.80
CA PRO A 287 -1.26 26.41 10.28
C PRO A 287 -2.04 27.34 9.34
N THR A 288 -2.94 28.15 9.89
CA THR A 288 -3.69 29.12 9.10
C THR A 288 -2.72 30.21 8.67
N GLY A 289 -2.10 29.99 7.51
CA GLY A 289 -1.09 30.87 6.94
C GLY A 289 0.12 30.06 6.47
N TRP A 290 0.69 30.50 5.36
CA TRP A 290 2.04 30.10 4.97
C TRP A 290 3.02 30.62 6.02
N SER A 291 4.01 29.82 6.40
CA SER A 291 5.14 30.36 7.16
C SER A 291 5.97 31.29 6.26
N ARG A 292 6.76 32.17 6.87
CA ARG A 292 7.68 33.04 6.13
C ARG A 292 8.61 32.21 5.23
N GLU A 293 9.10 31.09 5.75
CA GLU A 293 10.01 30.17 5.06
C GLU A 293 9.32 29.44 3.90
N GLU A 294 8.09 28.96 4.09
CA GLU A 294 7.30 28.31 3.02
C GLU A 294 6.99 29.29 1.88
N GLY A 295 6.68 30.55 2.20
CA GLY A 295 6.49 31.60 1.21
C GLY A 295 7.76 31.90 0.38
N LEU A 296 8.93 32.00 1.04
CA LEU A 296 10.20 32.22 0.35
C LEU A 296 10.64 31.02 -0.49
N SER A 297 10.36 29.80 -0.02
CA SER A 297 10.59 28.58 -0.78
C SER A 297 9.74 28.55 -2.06
N ALA A 298 8.46 28.94 -1.98
CA ALA A 298 7.58 29.02 -3.13
C ALA A 298 8.04 30.06 -4.17
N LEU A 299 8.57 31.21 -3.73
CA LEU A 299 9.20 32.19 -4.62
C LEU A 299 10.45 31.62 -5.30
N SER A 300 11.28 30.90 -4.56
CA SER A 300 12.50 30.27 -5.08
C SER A 300 12.17 29.21 -6.12
N GLU A 301 11.17 28.38 -5.86
CA GLU A 301 10.69 27.36 -6.80
C GLU A 301 10.10 28.00 -8.07
N ALA A 302 9.22 29.00 -7.93
CA ALA A 302 8.64 29.69 -9.07
C ALA A 302 9.69 30.43 -9.93
N ALA A 303 10.75 30.95 -9.32
CA ALA A 303 11.86 31.59 -10.02
C ALA A 303 12.70 30.61 -10.86
N THR A 304 12.64 29.30 -10.57
CA THR A 304 13.24 28.29 -11.46
C THR A 304 12.46 28.09 -12.75
N LEU A 305 11.17 28.46 -12.75
CA LEU A 305 10.26 28.27 -13.87
C LEU A 305 10.14 29.51 -14.75
N ALA A 306 10.31 30.70 -14.18
CA ALA A 306 10.29 31.96 -14.92
C ALA A 306 11.24 33.01 -14.33
N TYR A 307 11.97 33.69 -15.20
CA TYR A 307 12.91 34.76 -14.84
C TYR A 307 12.83 35.93 -15.84
N PRO A 308 12.70 37.19 -15.37
CA PRO A 308 12.47 37.59 -13.98
C PRO A 308 11.06 37.22 -13.49
N LEU A 309 10.92 36.97 -12.19
CA LEU A 309 9.68 36.47 -11.59
C LEU A 309 8.76 37.63 -11.18
N SER A 310 7.99 38.15 -12.15
CA SER A 310 6.97 39.17 -11.84
C SER A 310 5.81 38.60 -11.00
N SER A 311 5.13 39.46 -10.25
CA SER A 311 3.94 39.08 -9.46
C SER A 311 2.85 38.44 -10.33
N GLY A 312 2.63 38.97 -11.54
CA GLY A 312 1.71 38.40 -12.51
C GLY A 312 2.13 37.01 -13.00
N THR A 313 3.41 36.83 -13.33
CA THR A 313 3.95 35.53 -13.79
C THR A 313 3.87 34.47 -12.69
N TYR A 314 4.15 34.86 -11.44
CA TYR A 314 4.00 33.96 -10.30
C TYR A 314 2.55 33.51 -10.11
N GLU A 315 1.58 34.43 -10.20
CA GLU A 315 0.16 34.10 -10.06
C GLU A 315 -0.34 33.23 -11.23
N GLU A 316 0.17 33.46 -12.45
CA GLU A 316 -0.10 32.63 -13.63
C GLU A 316 0.42 31.20 -13.44
N LEU A 317 1.70 31.03 -13.09
CA LEU A 317 2.31 29.72 -12.80
C LEU A 317 1.56 28.98 -11.68
N ARG A 318 1.14 29.71 -10.65
CA ARG A 318 0.32 29.17 -9.55
C ARG A 318 -1.05 28.72 -10.03
N SER A 319 -1.71 29.51 -10.87
CA SER A 319 -3.03 29.17 -11.44
C SER A 319 -2.99 27.96 -12.37
N GLN A 320 -1.84 27.73 -13.02
CA GLN A 320 -1.57 26.55 -13.86
C GLN A 320 -1.14 25.32 -13.04
N GLY A 321 -1.00 25.46 -11.71
CA GLY A 321 -0.58 24.37 -10.82
C GLY A 321 0.89 24.00 -10.93
N ALA A 322 1.75 24.87 -11.47
CA ALA A 322 3.16 24.58 -11.72
C ALA A 322 4.01 24.48 -10.43
N PHE A 323 3.50 25.01 -9.31
CA PHE A 323 4.08 24.89 -7.97
C PHE A 323 2.99 25.17 -6.91
N VAL A 324 3.29 24.93 -5.63
CA VAL A 324 2.36 25.13 -4.50
C VAL A 324 2.85 26.28 -3.62
N GLY A 325 2.15 27.42 -3.61
CA GLY A 325 2.57 28.60 -2.86
C GLY A 325 1.44 29.57 -2.46
N PRO A 326 1.76 30.59 -1.62
CA PRO A 326 0.82 31.65 -1.28
C PRO A 326 0.38 32.43 -2.52
N GLY A 327 -0.80 33.06 -2.48
CA GLY A 327 -1.16 34.06 -3.48
C GLY A 327 -0.34 35.34 -3.31
N THR A 328 -0.16 36.11 -4.38
CA THR A 328 0.64 37.35 -4.38
C THR A 328 0.26 38.33 -3.27
N GLY A 329 -1.02 38.44 -2.91
CA GLY A 329 -1.50 39.28 -1.81
C GLY A 329 -0.98 38.88 -0.42
N TRP A 330 -0.61 37.61 -0.21
CA TRP A 330 -0.01 37.17 1.05
C TRP A 330 1.39 37.77 1.26
N PHE A 331 2.19 37.89 0.18
CA PHE A 331 3.53 38.48 0.24
C PHE A 331 3.49 39.97 0.55
N ALA A 332 2.51 40.70 0.03
CA ALA A 332 2.31 42.11 0.36
C ALA A 332 2.03 42.34 1.85
N HIS A 333 1.38 41.38 2.53
CA HIS A 333 1.10 41.46 3.96
C HIS A 333 2.26 41.01 4.86
N HIS A 334 3.19 40.18 4.37
CA HIS A 334 4.26 39.57 5.20
C HIS A 334 5.66 40.12 4.91
N PHE A 335 5.85 40.80 3.78
CA PHE A 335 7.14 41.36 3.34
C PHE A 335 7.00 42.80 2.85
N ASP A 336 5.89 43.47 3.13
CA ASP A 336 5.55 44.85 2.72
C ASP A 336 5.39 45.08 1.20
N SER A 337 6.08 44.32 0.34
CA SER A 337 5.97 44.40 -1.12
C SER A 337 6.45 43.12 -1.82
N TRP A 338 6.04 42.94 -3.08
CA TRP A 338 6.52 41.86 -3.95
C TRP A 338 8.05 41.90 -4.12
N ALA A 339 8.59 43.09 -4.34
CA ALA A 339 10.03 43.30 -4.53
C ALA A 339 10.83 42.86 -3.29
N HIS A 340 10.37 43.21 -2.10
CA HIS A 340 11.06 42.84 -0.85
C HIS A 340 10.87 41.36 -0.51
N ALA A 341 9.77 40.74 -0.92
CA ALA A 341 9.60 39.29 -0.84
C ALA A 341 10.59 38.55 -1.76
N CYS A 342 10.77 39.02 -3.00
CA CYS A 342 11.72 38.45 -3.95
C CYS A 342 13.18 38.63 -3.49
N GLU A 343 13.52 39.81 -2.97
CA GLU A 343 14.82 40.09 -2.35
C GLU A 343 15.08 39.15 -1.16
N SER A 344 14.08 38.96 -0.29
CA SER A 344 14.16 38.04 0.85
C SER A 344 14.33 36.58 0.45
N ALA A 345 13.89 36.20 -0.76
CA ALA A 345 14.04 34.86 -1.32
C ALA A 345 15.33 34.71 -2.15
N GLY A 346 16.09 35.79 -2.36
CA GLY A 346 17.26 35.79 -3.23
C GLY A 346 16.92 35.60 -4.72
N VAL A 347 15.69 35.95 -5.13
CA VAL A 347 15.22 35.83 -6.52
C VAL A 347 15.03 37.22 -7.14
N ASP A 348 15.27 37.32 -8.44
CA ASP A 348 14.98 38.55 -9.19
C ASP A 348 13.48 38.62 -9.47
N GLY A 349 12.76 39.43 -8.69
CA GLY A 349 11.33 39.67 -8.86
C GLY A 349 10.96 40.44 -10.13
N GLY A 350 11.97 40.78 -10.95
CA GLY A 350 11.86 41.76 -12.01
C GLY A 350 11.58 43.13 -11.43
N SER A 351 11.92 44.18 -12.18
CA SER A 351 11.24 45.45 -11.92
C SER A 351 9.76 45.18 -12.14
N ASP A 352 8.95 45.30 -11.09
CA ASP A 352 7.48 45.21 -11.13
C ASP A 352 6.96 46.34 -12.06
N LYS A 353 7.05 46.10 -13.36
CA LYS A 353 6.50 46.92 -14.44
C LYS A 353 5.33 46.18 -15.06
N SER A 354 4.46 45.60 -14.25
CA SER A 354 3.07 45.39 -14.66
C SER A 354 2.14 46.04 -13.65
N GLY A 355 1.70 47.26 -13.97
CA GLY A 355 0.33 47.67 -13.62
C GLY A 355 0.12 48.61 -12.45
N SER A 356 1.17 49.26 -11.91
CA SER A 356 0.96 50.58 -11.32
C SER A 356 1.12 51.62 -12.42
N PHE A 357 0.07 51.86 -13.19
CA PHE A 357 -0.04 53.09 -13.98
C PHE A 357 -0.31 54.28 -13.03
N PHE A 358 0.62 54.57 -12.12
CA PHE A 358 0.86 55.94 -11.72
C PHE A 358 1.79 56.54 -12.76
N TYR A 359 1.20 56.89 -13.90
CA TYR A 359 1.77 57.95 -14.71
C TYR A 359 2.11 59.11 -13.77
N SER A 360 3.34 59.58 -13.85
CA SER A 360 3.74 60.83 -13.21
C SER A 360 2.82 61.96 -13.68
N ASP A 361 2.74 63.05 -12.90
CA ASP A 361 2.01 64.24 -13.31
C ASP A 361 2.46 64.74 -14.69
N SER A 362 3.75 64.61 -15.01
CA SER A 362 4.28 64.93 -16.33
C SER A 362 3.74 64.00 -17.42
N GLU A 363 3.68 62.70 -17.20
CA GLU A 363 3.21 61.76 -18.23
C GLU A 363 1.68 61.84 -18.44
N LEU A 364 0.91 62.07 -17.37
CA LEU A 364 -0.52 62.35 -17.49
C LEU A 364 -0.76 63.66 -18.25
N ALA A 365 0.02 64.70 -17.94
CA ALA A 365 -0.06 65.99 -18.61
C ALA A 365 0.35 65.89 -20.09
N ASP A 366 1.44 65.20 -20.41
CA ASP A 366 1.95 65.06 -21.77
C ASP A 366 0.96 64.29 -22.66
N SER A 367 0.32 63.25 -22.12
CA SER A 367 -0.75 62.54 -22.83
C SER A 367 -1.95 63.44 -23.12
N ALA A 368 -2.38 64.23 -22.14
CA ALA A 368 -3.49 65.18 -22.31
C ALA A 368 -3.14 66.29 -23.33
N LYS A 369 -1.93 66.87 -23.24
CA LYS A 369 -1.43 67.88 -24.20
C LYS A 369 -1.35 67.32 -25.61
N ARG A 370 -0.88 66.08 -25.77
CA ARG A 370 -0.79 65.43 -27.08
C ARG A 370 -2.17 65.21 -27.69
N PHE A 371 -3.13 64.77 -26.89
CA PHE A 371 -4.52 64.66 -27.34
C PHE A 371 -5.11 66.00 -27.78
N PHE A 372 -4.94 67.08 -27.01
CA PHE A 372 -5.47 68.39 -27.39
C PHE A 372 -4.76 69.02 -28.59
N ARG A 373 -3.47 68.70 -28.82
CA ARG A 373 -2.76 69.03 -30.06
C ARG A 373 -3.35 68.34 -31.29
N GLU A 374 -3.68 67.05 -31.17
CA GLU A 374 -4.17 66.25 -32.30
C GLU A 374 -5.67 66.49 -32.59
N MET A 375 -6.49 66.69 -31.55
CA MET A 375 -7.96 66.72 -31.66
C MET A 375 -8.59 68.10 -31.44
N GLY A 376 -7.78 69.10 -31.06
CA GLY A 376 -8.23 70.45 -30.72
C GLY A 376 -8.83 70.57 -29.32
N ALA A 377 -8.95 71.82 -28.84
CA ALA A 377 -9.35 72.14 -27.47
C ALA A 377 -10.78 71.70 -27.09
N SER A 378 -11.62 71.28 -28.04
CA SER A 378 -13.01 70.84 -27.80
C SER A 378 -13.14 69.34 -27.46
N GLY A 379 -12.03 68.59 -27.40
CA GLY A 379 -12.05 67.15 -27.12
C GLY A 379 -12.65 66.77 -25.76
N SER A 380 -13.59 65.82 -25.76
CA SER A 380 -14.22 65.27 -24.54
C SER A 380 -13.42 64.11 -23.93
N SER A 381 -13.70 63.75 -22.67
CA SER A 381 -13.06 62.58 -22.02
C SER A 381 -13.36 61.28 -22.75
N ARG A 382 -14.55 61.18 -23.37
CA ARG A 382 -14.93 60.07 -24.23
C ARG A 382 -14.09 60.03 -25.51
N ALA A 383 -13.92 61.18 -26.17
CA ALA A 383 -13.08 61.29 -27.36
C ALA A 383 -11.60 60.94 -27.05
N TYR A 384 -11.10 61.33 -25.87
CA TYR A 384 -9.78 60.90 -25.40
C TYR A 384 -9.72 59.38 -25.19
N SER A 385 -10.77 58.81 -24.59
CA SER A 385 -10.82 57.37 -24.34
C SER A 385 -10.83 56.57 -25.65
N GLU A 386 -11.56 57.04 -26.67
CA GLU A 386 -11.54 56.46 -28.02
C GLU A 386 -10.19 56.68 -28.72
N TRP A 387 -9.54 57.83 -28.51
CA TRP A 387 -8.23 58.15 -29.07
C TRP A 387 -7.10 57.23 -28.55
N VAL A 388 -7.15 56.79 -27.29
CA VAL A 388 -6.13 55.90 -26.70
C VAL A 388 -6.33 54.41 -27.02
N VAL A 389 -7.51 53.97 -27.48
CA VAL A 389 -7.81 52.55 -27.78
C VAL A 389 -6.80 51.93 -28.76
N HIS A 390 -6.30 52.72 -29.71
CA HIS A 390 -5.33 52.26 -30.71
C HIS A 390 -3.90 52.78 -30.47
N ARG A 391 -3.61 53.32 -29.28
CA ARG A 391 -2.31 53.91 -28.92
C ARG A 391 -1.80 53.31 -27.60
N PRO A 392 -1.05 52.18 -27.65
CA PRO A 392 -0.53 51.56 -26.44
C PRO A 392 0.43 52.50 -25.71
N GLY A 393 0.38 52.51 -24.37
CA GLY A 393 1.24 53.35 -23.52
C GLY A 393 0.63 54.68 -23.07
N HIS A 394 -0.63 54.98 -23.40
CA HIS A 394 -1.33 56.18 -22.94
C HIS A 394 -2.28 55.91 -21.74
N PRO A 395 -2.40 56.87 -20.79
CA PRO A 395 -3.26 56.75 -19.63
C PRO A 395 -4.73 56.67 -19.99
N SER A 396 -5.52 56.06 -19.10
CA SER A 396 -6.98 56.16 -19.17
C SER A 396 -7.45 57.59 -18.86
N ALA A 397 -8.58 58.01 -19.43
CA ALA A 397 -9.20 59.29 -19.07
C ALA A 397 -9.46 59.39 -17.56
N GLY A 398 -9.84 58.27 -16.94
CA GLY A 398 -10.07 58.18 -15.49
C GLY A 398 -8.82 58.46 -14.66
N SER A 399 -7.64 58.05 -15.13
CA SER A 399 -6.35 58.32 -14.45
C SER A 399 -6.01 59.81 -14.48
N ILE A 400 -6.24 60.49 -15.61
CA ILE A 400 -6.03 61.93 -15.77
C ILE A 400 -7.00 62.73 -14.90
N ILE A 401 -8.29 62.37 -14.92
CA ILE A 401 -9.35 63.01 -14.11
C ILE A 401 -9.05 62.84 -12.62
N ARG A 402 -8.70 61.62 -12.17
CA ARG A 402 -8.38 61.38 -10.76
C ARG A 402 -7.23 62.27 -10.28
N ARG A 403 -6.27 62.63 -11.15
CA ARG A 403 -5.12 63.44 -10.78
C ARG A 403 -5.35 64.95 -10.88
N PHE A 404 -6.04 65.40 -11.92
CA PHE A 404 -6.19 66.83 -12.24
C PHE A 404 -7.62 67.37 -12.06
N GLY A 405 -8.52 66.56 -11.53
CA GLY A 405 -9.90 66.95 -11.25
C GLY A 405 -10.86 66.60 -12.38
N SER A 406 -11.69 67.52 -12.83
CA SER A 406 -12.69 67.25 -13.87
C SER A 406 -12.06 67.35 -15.27
N TRP A 407 -12.70 66.73 -16.28
CA TRP A 407 -12.24 66.87 -17.68
C TRP A 407 -12.20 68.33 -18.18
N PRO A 408 -13.17 69.20 -17.82
CA PRO A 408 -13.03 70.64 -18.05
C PRO A 408 -11.76 71.24 -17.42
N ALA A 409 -11.42 70.88 -16.18
CA ALA A 409 -10.19 71.38 -15.54
C ALA A 409 -8.91 70.89 -16.24
N VAL A 410 -8.91 69.65 -16.74
CA VAL A 410 -7.82 69.10 -17.57
C VAL A 410 -7.67 69.87 -18.87
N ARG A 411 -8.80 70.17 -19.54
CA ARG A 411 -8.83 70.96 -20.77
C ARG A 411 -8.30 72.37 -20.53
N ASP A 412 -8.84 73.09 -19.54
CA ASP A 412 -8.44 74.46 -19.26
C ASP A 412 -6.94 74.54 -18.89
N ARG A 413 -6.41 73.50 -18.25
CA ARG A 413 -5.00 73.41 -17.84
C ARG A 413 -4.01 73.03 -18.96
N PHE A 414 -4.43 72.27 -19.96
CA PHE A 414 -3.50 71.67 -20.94
C PHE A 414 -3.82 71.98 -22.40
N ALA A 415 -4.98 72.55 -22.71
CA ALA A 415 -5.34 72.95 -24.07
C ALA A 415 -4.73 74.30 -24.48
N GLU A 416 -4.48 75.22 -23.54
CA GLU A 416 -3.91 76.55 -23.83
C GLU A 416 -2.43 76.49 -24.25
N ASP A 417 -1.64 75.58 -23.64
CA ASP A 417 -0.23 75.30 -24.00
C ASP A 417 -0.03 74.80 -25.44
N CYS A 418 -1.11 74.46 -26.15
CA CYS A 418 -1.07 73.85 -27.47
C CYS A 418 -1.39 74.85 -28.61
N GLN A 419 -1.69 76.12 -28.30
CA GLN A 419 -1.97 77.17 -29.32
C GLN A 419 -0.74 77.99 -29.74
N GLY A 420 0.45 77.68 -29.21
CA GLY A 420 1.70 78.35 -29.56
C GLY A 420 2.74 77.39 -30.11
N THR A 421 2.63 77.02 -31.39
CA THR A 421 3.76 76.84 -32.33
C THR A 421 3.25 76.62 -33.74
#